data_AF-A0AAP0AV13-F1
#
_entry.id   AF-A0AAP0AV13-F1
#
_cell.length_a   1.000
_cell.length_b   1.000
_cell.length_c   1.000
_cell.angle_alpha   90.00
_cell.angle_beta   90.00
_cell.angle_gamma   90.00
#
_symmetry.space_group_name_H-M   'P 1'
#
loop_
_entity.id
_entity.type
_entity.pdbx_description
1 polymer ?
#
loop_
_entity_poly.entity_id
_entity_poly.type
_entity_poly.pdbx_seq_one_letter_code
_entity_poly.pdbx_strand_id
1 'polypeptide(L)'
;MGIILNRSTGKYYVHEFIPEHNHILHYAECTHMLSSQRTITDVQAFEVQLANDSGLTQKNSFDFFSKQVGGRSNLGFTQRDQKNYLRSRRQREMTRGEVGFLLYFFQKKISDDPSFLCRSVR
;
A
#
# COMPACT_ATOMS: atom_id res chain seq x y z
N MET A 1 -23.16 -11.61 12.13
CA MET A 1 -22.14 -12.13 13.05
C MET A 1 -22.21 -11.32 14.33
N GLY A 2 -22.61 -11.95 15.43
CA GLY A 2 -22.67 -11.32 16.74
C GLY A 2 -21.44 -11.69 17.57
N ILE A 3 -20.74 -10.70 18.12
CA ILE A 3 -19.54 -10.88 18.96
C ILE A 3 -19.80 -10.22 20.31
N ILE A 4 -19.58 -10.97 21.40
CA ILE A 4 -19.72 -10.47 22.78
C ILE A 4 -18.38 -10.56 23.49
N LEU A 5 -18.05 -9.53 24.28
CA LEU A 5 -16.92 -9.54 25.20
C LEU A 5 -17.32 -10.21 26.52
N ASN A 6 -16.66 -11.30 26.86
CA ASN A 6 -16.69 -11.84 28.21
C ASN A 6 -15.81 -10.96 29.12
N ARG A 7 -16.44 -10.18 30.00
CA ARG A 7 -15.74 -9.23 30.89
C ARG A 7 -14.92 -9.88 32.00
N SER A 8 -15.24 -11.11 32.41
CA SER A 8 -14.48 -11.80 33.46
C SER A 8 -13.19 -12.43 32.93
N THR A 9 -13.20 -12.89 31.68
CA THR A 9 -12.03 -13.49 31.03
C THR A 9 -11.27 -12.52 30.11
N GLY A 10 -11.88 -11.38 29.77
CA GLY A 10 -11.35 -10.42 28.80
C GLY A 10 -11.34 -10.91 27.35
N LYS A 11 -12.02 -12.03 27.06
CA LYS A 11 -12.02 -12.66 25.72
C LYS A 11 -13.31 -12.37 24.96
N TYR A 12 -13.20 -12.18 23.66
CA TYR A 12 -14.36 -12.10 22.76
C TYR A 12 -14.79 -13.50 22.32
N TYR A 13 -16.10 -13.73 22.22
CA TYR A 13 -16.65 -14.95 21.63
C TYR A 13 -17.75 -14.61 20.63
N VAL A 14 -17.89 -15.45 19.61
CA VAL A 14 -18.94 -15.35 18.60
C VAL A 14 -20.18 -16.04 19.17
N HIS A 15 -21.28 -15.32 19.32
CA HIS A 15 -22.54 -15.90 19.82
C HIS A 15 -23.55 -16.18 18.71
N GLU A 16 -23.36 -15.59 17.53
CA GLU A 16 -24.25 -15.75 16.40
C GLU A 16 -23.47 -15.71 15.09
N PHE A 17 -23.62 -16.77 14.30
CA PHE A 17 -23.03 -16.94 12.99
C PHE A 17 -24.03 -17.65 12.08
N ILE A 18 -24.39 -17.02 10.97
CA ILE A 18 -25.25 -17.59 9.94
C ILE A 18 -24.34 -17.86 8.74
N PRO A 19 -23.96 -19.12 8.49
CA PRO A 19 -23.09 -19.49 7.37
C PRO A 19 -23.81 -19.50 6.02
N GLU A 20 -25.14 -19.48 5.99
CA GLU A 20 -25.90 -19.54 4.75
C GLU A 20 -25.81 -18.23 3.97
N HIS A 21 -25.51 -18.35 2.68
CA HIS A 21 -25.48 -17.25 1.74
C HIS A 21 -26.48 -17.53 0.61
N ASN A 22 -27.12 -16.49 0.09
CA ASN A 22 -27.99 -16.57 -1.08
C ASN A 22 -27.22 -16.42 -2.41
N HIS A 23 -25.89 -16.42 -2.36
CA HIS A 23 -25.00 -16.30 -3.51
C HIS A 23 -23.72 -17.11 -3.26
N ILE A 24 -22.97 -17.38 -4.33
CA ILE A 24 -21.62 -17.95 -4.23
C ILE A 24 -20.74 -16.95 -3.47
N LEU A 25 -20.04 -17.43 -2.44
CA LEU A 25 -19.23 -16.57 -1.57
C LEU A 25 -18.09 -15.89 -2.33
N HIS A 26 -17.38 -16.68 -3.13
CA HIS A 26 -16.33 -16.20 -4.02
C HIS A 26 -15.98 -17.25 -5.07
N TYR A 27 -15.56 -16.80 -6.24
CA TYR A 27 -15.02 -17.66 -7.30
C TYR A 27 -13.54 -17.98 -7.03
N ALA A 28 -13.16 -19.25 -7.14
CA ALA A 28 -11.80 -19.71 -6.85
C ALA A 28 -10.76 -19.02 -7.76
N GLU A 29 -11.14 -18.76 -9.01
CA GLU A 29 -10.36 -18.11 -10.06
C GLU A 29 -9.99 -16.67 -9.69
N CYS A 30 -10.84 -15.99 -8.92
CA CYS A 30 -10.66 -14.59 -8.54
C CYS A 30 -10.03 -14.43 -7.15
N THR A 31 -9.67 -15.51 -6.45
CA THR A 31 -9.13 -15.46 -5.08
C THR A 31 -7.94 -14.52 -4.92
N HIS A 32 -7.07 -14.46 -5.93
CA HIS A 32 -5.93 -13.53 -6.03
C HIS A 32 -6.32 -12.02 -6.03
N MET A 33 -7.61 -11.70 -6.20
CA MET A 33 -8.14 -10.34 -6.13
C MET A 33 -8.58 -9.95 -4.71
N LEU A 34 -8.76 -10.93 -3.81
CA LEU A 34 -9.17 -10.68 -2.43
C LEU A 34 -8.08 -9.94 -1.67
N SER A 35 -8.43 -8.84 -1.00
CA SER A 35 -7.42 -8.05 -0.29
C SER A 35 -6.69 -8.82 0.81
N SER A 36 -7.34 -9.82 1.43
CA SER A 36 -6.72 -10.69 2.44
C SER A 36 -5.73 -11.71 1.86
N GLN A 37 -5.81 -11.98 0.57
CA GLN A 37 -4.91 -12.89 -0.15
C GLN A 37 -3.81 -12.14 -0.92
N ARG A 38 -3.89 -10.80 -0.98
CA ARG A 38 -2.90 -9.96 -1.66
C ARG A 38 -1.85 -9.49 -0.67
N THR A 39 -0.60 -9.83 -0.90
CA THR A 39 0.53 -9.35 -0.11
C THR A 39 1.76 -9.26 -1.00
N ILE A 40 2.42 -8.11 -0.98
CA ILE A 40 3.73 -7.95 -1.63
C ILE A 40 4.77 -8.43 -0.62
N THR A 41 5.47 -9.51 -0.96
CA THR A 41 6.56 -10.03 -0.12
C THR A 41 7.79 -9.11 -0.19
N ASP A 42 8.71 -9.22 0.76
CA ASP A 42 9.93 -8.40 0.76
C ASP A 42 10.78 -8.62 -0.50
N VAL A 43 10.84 -9.86 -0.99
CA VAL A 43 11.54 -10.20 -2.24
C VAL A 43 10.88 -9.52 -3.43
N GLN A 44 9.56 -9.62 -3.56
CA GLN A 44 8.81 -8.95 -4.63
C GLN A 44 8.91 -7.42 -4.53
N ALA A 45 8.92 -6.87 -3.31
CA ALA A 45 9.10 -5.45 -3.07
C ALA A 45 10.46 -4.95 -3.57
N PHE A 46 11.52 -5.76 -3.38
CA PHE A 46 12.84 -5.51 -3.92
C PHE A 46 12.87 -5.60 -5.45
N GLU A 47 12.25 -6.61 -6.04
CA GLU A 47 12.15 -6.75 -7.51
C GLU A 47 11.40 -5.58 -8.15
N VAL A 48 10.26 -5.18 -7.55
CA VAL A 48 9.48 -4.01 -7.96
C VAL A 48 10.33 -2.74 -7.89
N GLN A 49 11.17 -2.61 -6.86
CA GLN A 49 12.11 -1.51 -6.74
C GLN A 49 13.15 -1.53 -7.84
N LEU A 50 13.82 -2.67 -8.04
CA LEU A 50 14.84 -2.83 -9.07
C LEU A 50 14.29 -2.50 -10.46
N ALA A 51 13.07 -2.96 -10.77
CA ALA A 51 12.40 -2.64 -12.01
C ALA A 51 12.12 -1.14 -12.17
N ASN A 52 11.63 -0.49 -11.11
CA ASN A 52 11.39 0.96 -11.10
C ASN A 52 12.70 1.76 -11.30
N ASP A 53 13.77 1.35 -10.61
CA ASP A 53 15.06 2.01 -10.66
C ASP A 53 15.76 1.77 -12.03
N SER A 54 15.44 0.65 -12.68
CA SER A 54 15.80 0.35 -14.09
C SER A 54 14.94 1.09 -15.12
N GLY A 55 14.03 1.97 -14.69
CA GLY A 55 13.19 2.79 -15.57
C GLY A 55 12.00 2.05 -16.21
N LEU A 56 11.68 0.83 -15.76
CA LEU A 56 10.49 0.13 -16.25
C LEU A 56 9.23 0.84 -15.76
N THR A 57 8.27 1.02 -16.67
CA THR A 57 6.94 1.48 -16.28
C THR A 57 6.28 0.46 -15.36
N GLN A 58 5.38 0.93 -14.49
CA GLN A 58 4.62 0.05 -13.60
C GLN A 58 3.81 -1.01 -14.36
N LYS A 59 3.32 -0.67 -15.56
CA LYS A 59 2.62 -1.62 -16.42
C LYS A 59 3.56 -2.70 -16.94
N ASN A 60 4.71 -2.31 -17.49
CA ASN A 60 5.65 -3.26 -18.08
C ASN A 60 6.27 -4.19 -17.02
N SER A 61 6.62 -3.65 -15.85
CA SER A 61 7.11 -4.45 -14.72
C SER A 61 6.04 -5.41 -14.20
N PHE A 62 4.80 -4.95 -14.03
CA PHE A 62 3.69 -5.84 -13.65
C PHE A 62 3.46 -6.97 -14.64
N ASP A 63 3.40 -6.65 -15.94
CA ASP A 63 3.22 -7.65 -17.00
C ASP A 63 4.42 -8.60 -17.09
N PHE A 64 5.64 -8.13 -16.81
CA PHE A 64 6.84 -8.95 -16.73
C PHE A 64 6.76 -9.96 -15.57
N PHE A 65 6.51 -9.48 -14.33
CA PHE A 65 6.40 -10.36 -13.17
C PHE A 65 5.26 -11.35 -13.33
N SER A 66 4.12 -10.90 -13.85
CA SER A 66 2.98 -11.76 -14.18
C SER A 66 3.38 -12.89 -15.13
N LYS A 67 4.21 -12.63 -16.14
CA LYS A 67 4.67 -13.69 -17.06
C LYS A 67 5.65 -14.64 -16.37
N GLN A 68 6.55 -14.11 -15.53
CA GLN A 68 7.54 -14.88 -14.78
C GLN A 68 6.90 -15.94 -13.87
N VAL A 69 5.76 -15.60 -13.24
CA VAL A 69 5.03 -16.51 -12.34
C VAL A 69 3.90 -17.29 -13.05
N GLY A 70 3.82 -17.22 -14.39
CA GLY A 70 2.84 -17.97 -15.18
C GLY A 70 1.41 -17.42 -15.16
N GLY A 71 1.22 -16.16 -14.75
CA GLY A 71 -0.07 -15.47 -14.84
C GLY A 71 -0.29 -14.45 -13.72
N ARG A 72 -1.27 -13.55 -13.92
CA ARG A 72 -1.59 -12.51 -12.93
C ARG A 72 -2.14 -13.09 -11.63
N SER A 73 -2.86 -14.21 -11.72
CA SER A 73 -3.42 -14.92 -10.57
C SER A 73 -2.36 -15.49 -9.63
N ASN A 74 -1.17 -15.79 -10.15
CA ASN A 74 -0.09 -16.42 -9.38
C ASN A 74 0.86 -15.39 -8.74
N LEU A 75 0.67 -14.09 -9.05
CA LEU A 75 1.58 -13.03 -8.62
C LEU A 75 1.42 -12.65 -7.15
N GLY A 76 0.23 -12.85 -6.58
CA GLY A 76 -0.05 -12.53 -5.18
C GLY A 76 -0.24 -11.04 -4.89
N PHE A 77 -0.14 -10.16 -5.90
CA PHE A 77 -0.50 -8.75 -5.80
C PHE A 77 -1.04 -8.21 -7.13
N THR A 78 -1.79 -7.11 -7.06
CA THR A 78 -2.34 -6.44 -8.24
C THR A 78 -1.49 -5.25 -8.65
N GLN A 79 -1.70 -4.75 -9.88
CA GLN A 79 -1.04 -3.54 -10.36
C GLN A 79 -1.30 -2.33 -9.45
N ARG A 80 -2.48 -2.28 -8.80
CA ARG A 80 -2.81 -1.22 -7.83
C ARG A 80 -1.94 -1.33 -6.58
N ASP A 81 -1.67 -2.54 -6.10
CA ASP A 81 -0.81 -2.76 -4.93
C ASP A 81 0.61 -2.31 -5.22
N GLN A 82 1.16 -2.65 -6.40
CA GLN A 82 2.48 -2.18 -6.84
C GLN A 82 2.54 -0.63 -6.89
N LYS A 83 1.52 0.00 -7.47
CA LYS A 83 1.41 1.47 -7.51
C LYS A 83 1.38 2.08 -6.11
N ASN A 84 0.59 1.50 -5.22
CA ASN A 84 0.46 1.95 -3.83
C ASN A 84 1.79 1.80 -3.08
N TYR A 85 2.48 0.67 -3.24
CA TYR A 85 3.80 0.44 -2.64
C TYR A 85 4.81 1.51 -3.07
N LEU A 86 4.97 1.74 -4.38
CA LEU A 86 5.90 2.75 -4.90
C LEU A 86 5.54 4.16 -4.45
N ARG A 87 4.24 4.49 -4.37
CA ARG A 87 3.77 5.78 -3.82
C ARG A 87 4.18 5.93 -2.35
N SER A 88 3.89 4.93 -1.51
CA SER A 88 4.23 4.95 -0.09
C SER A 88 5.74 4.99 0.14
N ARG A 89 6.53 4.32 -0.70
CA ARG A 89 8.01 4.40 -0.64
C ARG A 89 8.50 5.81 -0.95
N ARG A 90 8.09 6.40 -2.08
CA ARG A 90 8.45 7.78 -2.44
C ARG A 90 8.06 8.78 -1.35
N GLN A 91 6.88 8.60 -0.74
CA GLN A 91 6.47 9.46 0.37
C GLN A 91 7.41 9.35 1.57
N ARG A 92 7.81 8.13 1.95
CA ARG A 92 8.76 7.91 3.06
C ARG A 92 10.14 8.50 2.74
N GLU A 93 10.62 8.35 1.51
CA GLU A 93 11.89 8.92 1.05
C GLU A 93 11.83 10.46 1.05
N MET A 94 10.74 11.08 0.57
CA MET A 94 10.55 12.53 0.61
C MET A 94 10.55 13.09 2.04
N THR A 95 9.87 12.41 2.98
CA THR A 95 9.82 12.86 4.38
C THR A 95 11.18 12.74 5.08
N ARG A 96 12.03 11.79 4.69
CA ARG A 96 13.35 11.58 5.29
C ARG A 96 14.48 12.35 4.59
N GLY A 97 14.32 12.68 3.32
CA GLY A 97 15.36 13.30 2.50
C GLY A 97 15.42 14.83 2.62
N GLU A 98 16.27 15.42 1.78
CA GLU A 98 16.54 16.87 1.72
C GLU A 98 15.26 17.71 1.51
N VAL A 99 14.28 17.16 0.80
CA VAL A 99 12.97 17.81 0.60
C VAL A 99 12.19 17.93 1.91
N GLY A 100 12.24 16.92 2.78
CA GLY A 100 11.63 16.99 4.11
C GLY A 100 12.32 18.02 4.99
N PHE A 101 13.65 18.12 4.91
CA PHE A 101 14.41 19.17 5.58
C PHE A 101 14.08 20.58 5.05
N LEU A 102 14.03 20.75 3.72
CA LEU A 102 13.64 22.01 3.08
C LEU A 102 12.23 22.43 3.48
N LEU A 103 11.28 21.50 3.51
CA LEU A 103 9.91 21.76 3.96
C LEU A 103 9.90 22.25 5.41
N TYR A 104 10.62 21.58 6.31
CA TYR A 104 10.77 22.00 7.70
C TYR A 104 11.41 23.39 7.81
N PHE A 105 12.48 23.64 7.06
CA PHE A 105 13.16 24.93 7.03
C PHE A 105 12.23 26.05 6.59
N PHE A 106 11.48 25.85 5.50
CA PHE A 106 10.51 26.84 5.02
C PHE A 106 9.37 27.07 6.01
N GLN A 107 8.83 26.01 6.61
CA GLN A 107 7.80 26.14 7.65
C GLN A 107 8.31 26.95 8.85
N LYS A 108 9.55 26.70 9.30
CA LYS A 108 10.20 27.46 10.37
C LYS A 108 10.39 28.92 9.98
N LYS A 109 10.89 29.19 8.78
CA LYS A 109 11.09 30.57 8.28
C LYS A 109 9.79 31.35 8.16
N ILE A 110 8.70 30.71 7.74
CA ILE A 110 7.37 31.33 7.70
C ILE A 110 6.86 31.63 9.12
N SER A 111 7.13 30.75 10.09
CA SER A 111 6.76 30.97 11.49
C SER A 111 7.55 32.13 12.13
N ASP A 112 8.84 32.25 11.81
CA ASP A 112 9.71 33.31 12.32
C ASP A 112 9.44 34.67 11.63
N ASP A 113 9.12 34.64 10.33
CA ASP A 113 8.81 35.82 9.52
C ASP A 113 7.67 35.53 8.53
N PRO A 114 6.42 35.93 8.87
CA PRO A 114 5.26 35.72 8.00
C PRO A 114 5.38 36.36 6.61
N SER A 115 6.25 37.37 6.44
CA SER A 115 6.47 38.06 5.17
C SER A 115 7.55 37.41 4.29
N PHE A 116 8.17 36.32 4.76
CA PHE A 116 9.19 35.55 4.04
C PHE A 116 8.71 35.05 2.67
N LEU A 117 7.47 34.56 2.59
CA LEU A 117 6.85 34.06 1.34
C LEU A 117 6.75 35.12 0.24
N CYS A 118 6.54 36.39 0.59
CA CYS A 118 6.44 37.47 -0.38
C CYS A 118 7.80 37.96 -0.89
N ARG A 119 8.91 37.67 -0.18
CA ARG A 119 10.27 38.07 -0.58
C ARG A 119 10.95 37.05 -1.48
N SER A 120 10.55 35.78 -1.44
CA SER A 120 11.21 34.68 -2.16
C SER A 120 10.71 34.45 -3.59
N VAL A 121 9.74 35.23 -4.09
CA VAL A 121 9.14 35.08 -5.44
C VAL A 121 9.51 36.27 -6.36
N ARG A 122 10.77 36.71 -6.33
CA ARG A 122 11.33 37.67 -7.30
C ARG A 122 12.45 37.03 -8.10
#